data_AF-A0A4Y2K9M7-F1
#
_entry.id   AF-A0A4Y2K9M7-F1
#
_cell.length_a   1.000
_cell.length_b   1.000
_cell.length_c   1.000
_cell.angle_alpha   90.00
_cell.angle_beta   90.00
_cell.angle_gamma   90.00
#
_symmetry.space_group_name_H-M   'P 1'
#
loop_
_entity.id
_entity.type
_entity.pdbx_description
1 polymer ?
#
loop_
_entity_poly.entity_id
_entity_poly.type
_entity_poly.pdbx_seq_one_letter_code
_entity_poly.pdbx_strand_id
1 'polypeptide(L)'
;MQIPDVDYQETFAPVARPGSIRTVMAYCAENNLEIFQLDFIMAYVNGDLDEEIFMEQADHFIDQKHPNYVYKLQRSLYGLKQAGRQWFCKLDKKNLNLLV
;
A
#
# COMPACT_ATOMS: atom_id res chain seq x y z
N MET A 1 5.19 16.86 -5.74
CA MET A 1 3.92 16.09 -5.71
C MET A 1 3.81 15.36 -7.04
N GLN A 2 3.38 14.09 -7.07
CA GLN A 2 3.24 13.36 -8.34
C GLN A 2 2.16 13.98 -9.23
N ILE A 3 2.47 14.14 -10.52
CA ILE A 3 1.61 14.75 -11.54
C ILE A 3 0.90 13.63 -12.32
N PRO A 4 -0.44 13.66 -12.43
CA PRO A 4 -1.18 12.71 -13.28
C PRO A 4 -0.68 12.75 -14.73
N ASP A 5 -0.69 11.60 -15.40
CA ASP A 5 -0.24 11.41 -16.79
C ASP A 5 1.25 11.66 -17.05
N VAL A 6 2.01 12.04 -16.03
CA VAL A 6 3.48 12.18 -16.07
C VAL A 6 4.13 11.14 -15.15
N ASP A 7 3.79 11.19 -13.85
CA ASP A 7 4.39 10.33 -12.84
C ASP A 7 3.57 9.06 -12.56
N TYR A 8 2.29 9.07 -12.91
CA TYR A 8 1.38 7.93 -12.75
C TYR A 8 0.20 8.03 -13.70
N GLN A 9 -0.32 6.89 -14.14
CA GLN A 9 -1.52 6.83 -15.00
C GLN A 9 -2.80 6.55 -14.22
N GLU A 10 -2.73 5.76 -13.16
CA GLU A 10 -3.89 5.34 -12.39
C GLU A 10 -3.59 5.34 -10.89
N THR A 11 -4.65 5.50 -10.09
CA THR A 11 -4.57 5.36 -8.62
C THR A 11 -5.25 4.06 -8.24
N PHE A 12 -4.62 3.26 -7.37
CA PHE A 12 -5.17 1.96 -6.97
C PHE A 12 -5.33 1.86 -5.47
N ALA A 13 -6.52 1.44 -5.04
CA ALA A 13 -6.80 1.03 -3.68
C ALA A 13 -7.71 -0.22 -3.72
N PRO A 14 -7.27 -1.38 -3.18
CA PRO A 14 -8.11 -2.56 -3.13
C PRO A 14 -9.14 -2.39 -2.01
N VAL A 15 -10.35 -1.93 -2.35
CA VAL A 15 -11.44 -1.76 -1.38
C VAL A 15 -12.54 -2.77 -1.68
N ALA A 16 -12.78 -3.68 -0.74
CA ALA A 16 -13.91 -4.60 -0.83
C ALA A 16 -15.23 -3.84 -0.73
N ARG A 17 -16.20 -4.19 -1.57
CA ARG A 17 -17.54 -3.58 -1.52
C ARG A 17 -18.26 -4.03 -0.25
N PRO A 18 -19.01 -3.15 0.44
CA PRO A 18 -19.77 -3.54 1.63
C PRO A 18 -20.73 -4.71 1.41
N GLY A 19 -21.31 -4.82 0.21
CA GLY A 19 -22.14 -5.97 -0.17
C GLY A 19 -21.38 -7.29 -0.13
N SER A 20 -20.19 -7.33 -0.72
CA SER A 20 -19.32 -8.52 -0.70
C SER A 20 -18.93 -8.93 0.71
N ILE A 21 -18.58 -7.95 1.56
CA ILE A 21 -18.26 -8.20 2.98
C ILE A 21 -19.46 -8.83 3.69
N ARG A 22 -20.66 -8.26 3.52
CA ARG A 22 -21.89 -8.80 4.12
C ARG A 22 -22.21 -10.21 3.63
N THR A 23 -22.02 -10.49 2.34
CA THR A 23 -22.25 -11.83 1.77
C THR A 23 -21.32 -12.87 2.39
N VAL A 24 -20.02 -12.55 2.51
CA VAL A 24 -19.05 -13.45 3.17
C VAL A 24 -19.44 -13.67 4.64
N MET A 25 -19.78 -12.61 5.36
CA MET A 25 -20.21 -12.73 6.76
C MET A 25 -21.47 -13.58 6.93
N ALA A 26 -22.48 -13.40 6.07
CA ALA A 26 -23.71 -14.18 6.10
C ALA A 26 -23.43 -15.67 5.83
N TYR A 27 -22.57 -15.97 4.86
CA TYR A 27 -22.15 -17.33 4.54
C TYR A 27 -21.41 -17.99 5.71
N CYS A 28 -20.48 -17.28 6.37
CA CYS A 28 -19.80 -17.78 7.55
C CYS A 28 -20.78 -18.05 8.70
N ALA A 29 -21.74 -17.17 8.93
CA ALA A 29 -22.75 -17.35 9.98
C ALA A 29 -23.66 -18.56 9.72
N GLU A 30 -24.06 -18.79 8.47
CA GLU A 30 -24.87 -19.95 8.08
C GLU A 30 -24.12 -21.28 8.28
N ASN A 31 -22.81 -21.29 8.02
CA ASN A 31 -21.98 -22.50 8.06
C ASN A 31 -21.20 -22.66 9.37
N ASN A 32 -21.47 -21.82 10.39
CA ASN A 32 -20.76 -21.80 11.66
C ASN A 32 -19.22 -21.71 11.50
N LEU A 33 -18.77 -20.85 10.57
CA LEU A 33 -17.35 -20.60 10.30
C LEU A 33 -16.85 -19.38 11.08
N GLU A 34 -15.60 -19.46 11.53
CA GLU A 34 -14.92 -18.34 12.18
C GLU A 34 -14.35 -17.35 11.15
N ILE A 35 -14.38 -16.06 11.49
CA ILE A 35 -13.80 -14.98 10.70
C ILE A 35 -12.63 -14.39 11.47
N PHE A 36 -11.47 -14.32 10.83
CA PHE A 36 -10.29 -13.63 11.35
C PHE A 36 -10.07 -12.32 10.60
N GLN A 37 -9.87 -11.25 11.36
CA GLN A 37 -9.49 -9.94 10.81
C GLN A 37 -8.01 -9.69 11.08
N LEU A 38 -7.30 -9.20 10.06
CA LEU A 38 -5.90 -8.82 10.15
C LEU A 38 -5.75 -7.35 9.80
N ASP A 39 -5.02 -6.62 10.63
CA ASP A 39 -4.59 -5.26 10.36
C ASP A 39 -3.07 -5.20 10.34
N PHE A 40 -2.50 -4.75 9.22
CA PHE A 40 -1.05 -4.77 8.99
C PHE A 40 -0.45 -3.41 9.35
N ILE A 41 0.45 -3.41 10.32
CA ILE A 41 1.23 -2.24 10.68
C ILE A 41 2.10 -1.82 9.48
N MET A 42 1.99 -0.55 9.10
CA MET A 42 2.77 0.04 7.99
C MET A 42 2.61 -0.70 6.66
N ALA A 43 1.41 -1.16 6.33
CA ALA A 43 1.08 -1.89 5.09
C ALA A 43 1.78 -1.31 3.84
N TYR A 44 1.70 0.00 3.61
CA TYR A 44 2.31 0.62 2.43
C TYR A 44 3.85 0.59 2.42
N VAL A 45 4.51 0.69 3.58
CA VAL A 45 5.98 0.65 3.67
C VAL A 45 6.54 -0.74 3.36
N ASN A 46 5.70 -1.77 3.44
CA ASN A 46 6.07 -3.12 3.03
C ASN A 46 6.02 -3.33 1.51
N GLY A 47 5.38 -2.43 0.75
CA GLY A 47 5.33 -2.48 -0.71
C GLY A 47 6.68 -2.16 -1.34
N ASP A 48 7.10 -2.99 -2.29
CA ASP A 48 8.24 -2.68 -3.14
C ASP A 48 7.85 -1.61 -4.18
N LEU A 49 8.77 -0.75 -4.58
CA LEU A 49 8.54 0.20 -5.68
C LEU A 49 9.08 -0.40 -6.97
N ASP A 50 8.24 -0.47 -8.00
CA ASP A 50 8.66 -0.86 -9.34
C ASP A 50 9.36 0.32 -10.05
N GLU A 51 8.98 1.56 -9.71
CA GLU A 51 9.49 2.80 -10.28
C GLU A 51 10.49 3.51 -9.36
N GLU A 52 11.41 4.28 -9.96
CA GLU A 52 12.29 5.17 -9.20
C GLU A 52 11.55 6.45 -8.82
N ILE A 53 11.34 6.65 -7.52
CA ILE A 53 10.61 7.81 -7.01
C ILE A 53 11.52 8.59 -6.09
N PHE A 54 11.55 9.89 -6.32
CA PHE A 54 12.29 10.84 -5.51
C PHE A 54 11.32 11.74 -4.74
N MET A 55 11.71 12.15 -3.54
CA MET A 55 10.99 13.11 -2.74
C MET A 55 11.91 14.25 -2.32
N GLU A 56 11.36 15.45 -2.24
CA GLU A 56 12.06 16.59 -1.63
C GLU A 56 12.39 16.27 -0.17
N GLN A 57 13.46 16.89 0.32
CA GLN A 57 13.80 16.82 1.73
C GLN A 57 12.73 17.55 2.54
N ALA A 58 12.28 16.93 3.63
CA ALA A 58 11.34 17.59 4.52
C ALA A 58 12.01 18.79 5.19
N ASP A 59 11.25 19.88 5.42
CA ASP A 59 11.76 21.16 5.94
C ASP A 59 12.64 21.03 7.20
N HIS A 60 12.36 20.03 8.04
CA HIS A 60 13.08 19.77 9.29
C HIS A 60 14.17 18.69 9.20
N PHE A 61 14.41 18.15 8.00
CA PHE A 61 15.36 17.07 7.73
C PHE A 61 16.33 17.39 6.59
N ILE A 62 16.42 18.65 6.17
CA ILE A 62 17.36 19.07 5.11
C ILE A 62 18.80 18.78 5.53
N ASP A 63 19.54 18.05 4.70
CA ASP A 63 20.96 17.84 4.83
C ASP A 63 21.70 19.18 4.62
N GLN A 64 22.37 19.66 5.66
CA GLN A 64 23.09 20.93 5.63
C GLN A 64 24.27 20.93 4.63
N LYS A 65 24.86 19.77 4.34
CA LYS A 65 25.94 19.65 3.35
C LYS A 65 25.38 19.57 1.93
N HIS A 66 24.17 19.05 1.78
CA HIS A 66 23.53 18.82 0.50
C HIS A 66 22.07 19.33 0.48
N PRO A 67 21.86 20.65 0.65
CA PRO A 67 20.51 21.20 0.82
C PRO A 67 19.62 21.03 -0.43
N ASN A 68 20.23 20.90 -1.61
CA ASN A 68 19.53 20.76 -2.88
C ASN A 68 19.31 19.30 -3.30
N TYR A 69 19.65 18.32 -2.47
CA TYR A 69 19.44 16.92 -2.79
C TYR A 69 17.98 16.52 -2.59
N VAL A 70 17.63 15.37 -3.15
CA VAL A 70 16.32 14.72 -3.01
C VAL A 70 16.55 13.29 -2.50
N TYR A 71 15.59 12.74 -1.77
CA TYR A 71 15.66 11.35 -1.31
C TYR A 71 15.09 10.42 -2.35
N LYS A 72 15.82 9.33 -2.66
CA LYS A 72 15.28 8.20 -3.41
C LYS A 72 14.53 7.27 -2.46
N LEU A 73 13.24 7.06 -2.73
CA LEU A 73 12.42 6.13 -1.96
C LEU A 73 12.84 4.70 -2.25
N GLN A 74 13.15 3.94 -1.19
CA GLN A 74 13.48 2.51 -1.27
C GLN A 74 12.24 1.62 -1.11
N ARG A 75 11.15 2.19 -0.59
CA ARG A 75 9.89 1.51 -0.28
C ARG A 75 8.73 2.43 -0.59
N SER A 76 7.56 1.84 -0.84
CA SER A 76 6.35 2.62 -1.02
C SER A 76 6.01 3.40 0.27
N LEU A 77 5.49 4.62 0.15
CA LEU A 77 5.09 5.45 1.27
C LEU A 77 3.61 5.81 1.18
N TYR A 78 3.02 6.15 2.33
CA TYR A 78 1.66 6.68 2.35
C TYR A 78 1.57 7.94 1.46
N GLY A 79 0.49 8.06 0.69
CA GLY A 79 0.26 9.20 -0.20
C GLY A 79 0.82 9.05 -1.61
N LEU A 80 1.68 8.04 -1.87
CA LEU A 80 2.02 7.68 -3.25
C LEU A 80 0.82 7.06 -3.96
N LYS A 81 0.63 7.39 -5.24
CA LYS A 81 -0.55 6.98 -6.02
C LYS A 81 -0.63 5.48 -6.27
N GLN A 82 0.53 4.84 -6.32
CA GLN A 82 0.70 3.40 -6.50
C GLN A 82 0.91 2.62 -5.19
N ALA A 83 0.98 3.26 -4.01
CA ALA A 83 1.26 2.57 -2.74
C ALA A 83 0.26 1.44 -2.43
N GLY A 84 -1.04 1.67 -2.67
CA GLY A 84 -2.07 0.65 -2.47
C GLY A 84 -1.89 -0.57 -3.36
N ARG A 85 -1.46 -0.36 -4.62
CA ARG A 85 -1.16 -1.45 -5.57
C ARG A 85 0.06 -2.22 -5.12
N GLN A 86 1.13 -1.52 -4.76
CA GLN A 86 2.38 -2.15 -4.36
C GLN A 86 2.20 -3.01 -3.10
N TRP A 87 1.41 -2.53 -2.15
CA TRP A 87 1.01 -3.35 -1.01
C TRP A 87 0.19 -4.57 -1.42
N PHE A 88 -0.83 -4.41 -2.26
CA PHE A 88 -1.66 -5.52 -2.73
C PHE A 88 -0.82 -6.59 -3.44
N CYS A 89 0.04 -6.19 -4.37
CA CYS A 89 0.94 -7.10 -5.08
C CYS A 89 1.92 -7.78 -4.12
N LYS A 90 2.42 -7.08 -3.09
CA LYS A 90 3.28 -7.68 -2.06
C LYS A 90 2.54 -8.75 -1.27
N LEU A 91 1.29 -8.47 -0.88
CA LEU A 91 0.44 -9.38 -0.12
C LEU A 91 0.11 -10.63 -0.93
N ASP A 92 -0.29 -10.45 -2.19
CA ASP A 92 -0.64 -11.52 -3.13
C ASP A 92 0.56 -12.44 -3.42
N LYS A 93 1.73 -11.85 -3.75
CA LYS A 93 2.97 -12.61 -3.98
C LYS A 93 3.45 -13.38 -2.75
N LYS A 94 3.16 -12.90 -1.54
CA LYS A 94 3.68 -13.53 -0.32
C LYS A 94 3.05 -14.87 -0.02
N ASN A 95 2.04 -15.34 -0.79
CA ASN A 95 1.30 -16.59 -0.55
C ASN A 95 1.18 -16.81 0.97
N LEU A 96 0.51 -15.86 1.61
CA LEU A 96 0.29 -15.94 3.04
C LEU A 96 -0.55 -17.20 3.29
N ASN A 97 0.13 -18.29 3.68
CA ASN A 97 -0.46 -19.44 4.34
C ASN A 97 -0.97 -18.97 5.72
N LEU A 98 -1.96 -18.08 5.71
CA LEU A 98 -2.70 -17.64 6.88
C LEU A 98 -3.90 -18.56 7.17
N LEU A 99 -4.07 -19.59 6.35
CA LEU A 99 -5.15 -20.58 6.41
C LEU A 99 -4.63 -21.99 6.10
N VAL A 100 -3.58 -22.43 6.80
CA VAL A 100 -3.29 -23.85 7.07
C VAL A 100 -2.45 -23.98 8.33
#